data_AF-A0A9E1MXQ9-F1
#
_entry.id   AF-A0A9E1MXQ9-F1
#
_cell.length_a   1.000
_cell.length_b   1.000
_cell.length_c   1.000
_cell.angle_alpha   90.00
_cell.angle_beta   90.00
_cell.angle_gamma   90.00
#
_symmetry.space_group_name_H-M   'P 1'
#
loop_
_entity.id
_entity.type
_entity.pdbx_description
1 polymer ?
#
loop_
_entity_poly.entity_id
_entity_poly.type
_entity_poly.pdbx_seq_one_letter_code
_entity_poly.pdbx_strand_id
1 'polypeptide(L)'
;MKFCNSFDERLARKGPAAVFLLDRDGLLRFDARWTRDAWERAPGPHQIDWRWLLLRDHATGFVLMALSTGKSLIEHHPRLDVRSFDTYELASKEQEAFGSPPICESLW
;
A
#
# COMPACT_ATOMS: atom_id res chain seq x y z
N MET A 1 8.35 9.88 7.53
CA MET A 1 8.25 9.03 6.31
C MET A 1 9.55 9.09 5.55
N LYS A 2 10.16 7.94 5.22
CA LYS A 2 11.40 7.87 4.42
C LYS A 2 11.20 6.90 3.26
N PHE A 3 11.71 7.26 2.08
CA PHE A 3 11.78 6.38 0.92
C PHE A 3 13.10 5.61 0.94
N CYS A 4 13.15 4.45 0.30
CA CYS A 4 14.37 3.64 0.23
C CYS A 4 15.54 4.38 -0.45
N ASN A 5 15.24 5.24 -1.42
CA ASN A 5 16.23 6.02 -2.15
C ASN A 5 15.60 7.31 -2.76
N SER A 6 16.45 8.13 -3.38
CA SER A 6 16.04 9.40 -4.00
C SER A 6 15.25 9.25 -5.30
N PHE A 7 15.30 8.07 -5.95
CA PHE A 7 14.48 7.76 -7.11
C PHE A 7 13.02 7.55 -6.68
N ASP A 8 12.78 6.72 -5.66
CA ASP A 8 11.45 6.43 -5.11
C ASP A 8 10.78 7.71 -4.60
N GLU A 9 11.52 8.55 -3.87
CA GLU A 9 10.98 9.84 -3.40
C GLU A 9 10.58 10.76 -4.55
N ARG A 10 11.42 10.83 -5.60
CA ARG A 10 11.13 11.66 -6.77
C ARG A 10 9.93 11.15 -7.54
N LEU A 11 9.83 9.84 -7.70
CA LEU A 11 8.69 9.18 -8.34
C LEU A 11 7.41 9.46 -7.56
N ALA A 12 7.42 9.37 -6.23
CA ALA A 12 6.25 9.66 -5.42
C ALA A 12 5.77 11.12 -5.59
N ARG A 13 6.70 12.07 -5.63
CA ARG A 13 6.41 13.52 -5.68
C ARG A 13 6.03 14.05 -7.06
N LYS A 14 6.63 13.50 -8.12
CA LYS A 14 6.54 14.07 -9.48
C LYS A 14 6.11 13.06 -10.54
N GLY A 15 6.03 11.79 -10.18
CA GLY A 15 5.61 10.73 -11.07
C GLY A 15 4.09 10.62 -11.19
N PRO A 16 3.62 9.66 -11.99
CA PRO A 16 2.22 9.27 -11.99
C PRO A 16 1.81 8.68 -10.63
N ALA A 17 0.49 8.52 -10.42
CA ALA A 17 -0.02 7.76 -9.29
C ALA A 17 0.64 6.37 -9.24
N ALA A 18 1.14 5.98 -8.07
CA ALA A 18 1.96 4.80 -7.87
C ALA A 18 1.72 4.22 -6.47
N VAL A 19 2.00 2.93 -6.35
CA VAL A 19 1.93 2.18 -5.08
C VAL A 19 3.35 1.96 -4.56
N PHE A 20 3.53 2.21 -3.27
CA PHE A 20 4.76 1.99 -2.53
C PHE A 20 4.48 1.07 -1.34
N LEU A 21 5.36 0.10 -1.13
CA LEU A 21 5.29 -0.84 -0.02
C LEU A 21 6.39 -0.53 0.99
N LEU A 22 6.15 -0.88 2.25
CA LEU A 22 7.19 -0.83 3.28
C LEU A 22 8.15 -2.00 3.09
N ASP A 23 9.45 -1.72 3.10
CA ASP A 23 10.47 -2.76 3.22
C ASP A 23 10.67 -3.19 4.68
N ARG A 24 11.60 -4.12 4.91
CA ARG A 24 11.92 -4.65 6.25
C ARG A 24 12.42 -3.58 7.24
N ASP A 25 12.94 -2.47 6.73
CA ASP A 25 13.51 -1.37 7.50
C ASP A 25 12.47 -0.23 7.66
N GLY A 26 11.23 -0.45 7.22
CA GLY A 26 10.13 0.52 7.28
C GLY A 26 10.26 1.65 6.26
N LEU A 27 11.07 1.47 5.21
CA LEU A 27 11.25 2.46 4.15
C LEU A 27 10.30 2.17 2.98
N LEU A 28 9.77 3.23 2.37
CA LEU A 28 8.88 3.12 1.23
C LEU A 28 9.65 2.83 -0.06
N ARG A 29 9.30 1.71 -0.70
CA ARG A 29 9.85 1.27 -1.99
C ARG A 29 8.76 1.26 -3.05
N PHE A 30 9.06 1.78 -4.23
CA PHE A 30 8.14 1.67 -5.37
C PHE A 30 7.92 0.20 -5.74
N ASP A 31 6.64 -0.20 -5.86
CA ASP A 31 6.29 -1.52 -6.38
C ASP A 31 5.69 -1.41 -7.78
N ALA A 32 6.50 -1.80 -8.77
CA ALA A 32 6.11 -1.75 -10.17
C ALA A 32 4.99 -2.74 -10.52
N ARG A 33 4.90 -3.89 -9.82
CA ARG A 33 3.89 -4.91 -10.11
C ARG A 33 2.52 -4.42 -9.65
N TRP A 34 2.42 -4.00 -8.39
CA TRP A 34 1.21 -3.41 -7.82
C TRP A 34 0.75 -2.19 -8.59
N THR A 35 1.69 -1.31 -8.95
CA THR A 35 1.35 -0.10 -9.69
C THR A 35 0.76 -0.44 -11.07
N ARG A 36 1.40 -1.33 -11.85
CA ARG A 36 0.90 -1.70 -13.19
C ARG A 36 -0.46 -2.39 -13.11
N ASP A 37 -0.58 -3.34 -12.20
CA ASP A 37 -1.80 -4.11 -11.97
C ASP A 37 -2.97 -3.20 -11.53
N ALA A 38 -2.69 -2.16 -10.72
CA ALA A 38 -3.67 -1.15 -10.37
C ALA A 38 -4.09 -0.28 -11.56
N TRP A 39 -3.14 0.17 -12.39
CA TRP A 39 -3.42 0.96 -13.61
C TRP A 39 -4.17 0.17 -14.70
N GLU A 40 -3.95 -1.15 -14.79
CA GLU A 40 -4.73 -2.01 -15.68
C GLU A 40 -6.20 -2.09 -15.26
N ARG A 41 -6.46 -2.13 -13.94
CA ARG A 41 -7.83 -2.19 -13.39
C ARG A 41 -8.54 -0.85 -13.36
N ALA A 42 -7.81 0.21 -13.03
CA ALA A 42 -8.32 1.57 -12.95
C ALA A 42 -7.48 2.44 -13.89
N PRO A 43 -7.78 2.46 -15.20
CA PRO A 43 -7.11 3.36 -16.12
C PRO A 43 -7.36 4.82 -15.73
N GLY A 44 -6.31 5.65 -15.82
CA GLY A 44 -6.37 7.05 -15.39
C GLY A 44 -7.22 7.96 -16.28
N PRO A 45 -7.17 9.28 -16.02
CA PRO A 45 -6.21 9.95 -15.15
C PRO A 45 -6.53 9.85 -13.65
N HIS A 46 -5.50 9.69 -12.82
CA HIS A 46 -5.63 9.78 -11.35
C HIS A 46 -5.13 11.14 -10.87
N GLN A 47 -5.83 11.70 -9.90
CA GLN A 47 -5.34 12.86 -9.16
C GLN A 47 -4.29 12.41 -8.14
N ILE A 48 -3.27 13.26 -7.95
CA ILE A 48 -2.28 13.03 -6.90
C ILE A 48 -2.95 13.33 -5.57
N ASP A 49 -3.25 12.26 -4.83
CA ASP A 49 -3.88 12.29 -3.51
C ASP A 49 -3.24 11.18 -2.67
N TRP A 50 -2.36 11.57 -1.76
CA TRP A 50 -1.53 10.64 -1.00
C TRP A 50 -2.34 10.03 0.12
N ARG A 51 -2.44 8.70 0.12
CA ARG A 51 -3.17 7.95 1.15
C ARG A 51 -2.36 6.75 1.60
N TRP A 52 -2.32 6.55 2.90
CA TRP A 52 -1.93 5.28 3.49
C TRP A 52 -3.09 4.31 3.36
N LEU A 53 -2.79 3.06 3.05
CA LEU A 53 -3.78 2.05 2.75
C LEU A 53 -3.54 0.84 3.64
N LEU A 54 -4.62 0.30 4.20
CA LEU A 54 -4.66 -1.07 4.68
C LEU A 54 -5.44 -1.90 3.68
N LEU A 55 -4.81 -2.97 3.22
CA LEU A 55 -5.27 -3.85 2.16
C LEU A 55 -5.44 -5.23 2.77
N ARG A 56 -6.69 -5.61 3.05
CA ARG A 56 -7.01 -6.90 3.66
C ARG A 56 -7.42 -7.90 2.60
N ASP A 57 -6.69 -9.00 2.50
CA ASP A 57 -7.01 -10.10 1.60
C ASP A 57 -8.24 -10.89 2.08
N HIS A 58 -9.22 -11.06 1.20
CA HIS A 58 -10.47 -11.74 1.53
C HIS A 58 -10.27 -13.21 1.91
N ALA A 59 -9.30 -13.89 1.30
CA ALA A 59 -9.10 -15.33 1.45
C ALA A 59 -8.32 -15.67 2.73
N THR A 60 -7.29 -14.90 3.04
CA THR A 60 -6.35 -15.18 4.15
C THR A 60 -6.57 -14.28 5.36
N GLY A 61 -7.29 -13.17 5.19
CA GLY A 61 -7.42 -12.13 6.21
C GLY A 61 -6.13 -11.33 6.42
N PHE A 62 -5.05 -11.61 5.69
CA PHE A 62 -3.78 -10.90 5.80
C PHE A 62 -3.94 -9.43 5.45
N VAL A 63 -3.34 -8.55 6.26
CA VAL A 63 -3.41 -7.09 6.09
C VAL A 63 -2.05 -6.55 5.70
N LEU A 64 -1.96 -5.99 4.50
CA LEU A 64 -0.78 -5.28 4.01
C LEU A 64 -0.97 -3.77 4.16
N MET A 65 0.08 -3.08 4.61
CA MET A 65 0.14 -1.62 4.57
C MET A 65 0.87 -1.15 3.32
N ALA A 66 0.31 -0.15 2.65
CA ALA A 66 0.91 0.49 1.49
C ALA A 66 0.69 2.02 1.53
N LEU A 67 1.48 2.74 0.74
CA LEU A 67 1.21 4.13 0.37
C LEU A 67 0.80 4.17 -1.10
N SER A 68 -0.31 4.83 -1.41
CA SER A 68 -0.62 5.24 -2.79
C SER A 68 -0.47 6.75 -2.93
N THR A 69 0.12 7.20 -4.03
CA THR A 69 0.17 8.64 -4.38
C THR A 69 -1.07 9.11 -5.13
N GLY A 70 -2.02 8.22 -5.44
CA GLY A 70 -3.34 8.57 -5.96
C GLY A 70 -4.42 7.67 -5.37
N LYS A 71 -5.36 8.25 -4.60
CA LYS A 71 -6.44 7.51 -3.93
C LYS A 71 -7.24 6.62 -4.90
N SER A 72 -7.64 7.17 -6.05
CA SER A 72 -8.48 6.45 -7.01
C SER A 72 -7.76 5.32 -7.75
N LEU A 73 -6.44 5.19 -7.62
CA LEU A 73 -5.67 4.13 -8.28
C LEU A 73 -6.01 2.74 -7.73
N ILE A 74 -6.39 2.65 -6.46
CA ILE A 74 -6.60 1.36 -5.77
C ILE A 74 -7.79 1.37 -4.82
N GLU A 75 -8.68 2.36 -4.95
CA GLU A 75 -9.89 2.49 -4.10
C GLU A 75 -10.81 1.26 -4.20
N HIS A 76 -10.82 0.58 -5.35
CA HIS A 76 -11.59 -0.63 -5.58
C HIS A 76 -10.68 -1.78 -6.00
N HIS A 77 -10.77 -2.90 -5.29
CA HIS A 77 -10.00 -4.10 -5.59
C HIS A 77 -10.86 -5.36 -5.46
N PRO A 78 -10.87 -6.27 -6.44
CA PRO A 78 -11.78 -7.43 -6.44
C PRO A 78 -11.47 -8.47 -5.35
N ARG A 79 -10.24 -8.47 -4.81
CA ARG A 79 -9.74 -9.44 -3.83
C ARG A 79 -9.41 -8.84 -2.45
N LEU A 80 -9.39 -7.51 -2.36
CA LEU A 80 -8.91 -6.82 -1.17
C LEU A 80 -9.99 -5.86 -0.67
N ASP A 81 -10.22 -5.86 0.64
CA ASP A 81 -10.87 -4.72 1.29
C ASP A 81 -9.83 -3.61 1.44
N VAL A 82 -10.17 -2.41 0.99
CA VAL A 82 -9.29 -1.25 0.99
C VAL A 82 -9.81 -0.22 1.97
N ARG A 83 -8.97 0.17 2.93
CA ARG A 83 -9.21 1.34 3.80
C ARG A 83 -8.09 2.35 3.63
N SER A 84 -8.47 3.62 3.45
CA SER A 84 -7.53 4.72 3.28
C SER A 84 -7.44 5.61 4.52
N PHE A 85 -6.24 6.10 4.80
CA PHE A 85 -5.91 6.96 5.93
C PHE A 85 -5.03 8.11 5.46
N ASP A 86 -5.15 9.24 6.14
CA ASP A 86 -4.39 10.46 5.80
C ASP A 86 -2.95 10.41 6.28
N THR A 87 -2.69 9.67 7.37
CA THR A 87 -1.38 9.61 8.00
C THR A 87 -0.97 8.17 8.28
N TYR A 88 0.34 7.97 8.40
CA TYR A 88 0.94 6.68 8.74
C TYR A 88 0.48 6.23 10.13
N GLU A 89 0.41 7.17 11.08
CA GLU A 89 0.10 6.89 12.48
C GLU A 89 -1.32 6.34 12.63
N LEU A 90 -2.28 6.87 11.86
CA LEU A 90 -3.65 6.36 11.83
C LEU A 90 -3.70 4.96 11.21
N ALA A 91 -3.03 4.75 10.08
CA ALA A 91 -2.97 3.44 9.44
C ALA A 91 -2.28 2.39 10.34
N SER A 92 -1.18 2.74 11.01
CA SER A 92 -0.43 1.85 11.88
C SER A 92 -1.26 1.43 13.09
N LYS A 93 -1.93 2.38 13.74
CA LYS A 93 -2.83 2.09 14.86
C LYS A 93 -3.96 1.14 14.47
N GLU A 94 -4.53 1.33 13.29
CA GLU A 94 -5.58 0.45 12.78
C GLU A 94 -5.03 -0.92 12.37
N GLN A 95 -3.81 -0.99 11.83
CA GLN A 95 -3.16 -2.27 11.50
C GLN A 95 -2.93 -3.11 12.76
N GLU A 96 -2.47 -2.49 13.86
CA GLU A 96 -2.27 -3.16 15.15
C GLU A 96 -3.55 -3.81 15.69
N ALA A 97 -4.72 -3.23 15.39
CA ALA A 97 -6.01 -3.78 15.82
C ALA A 97 -6.36 -5.13 15.15
N PHE A 98 -5.73 -5.47 14.02
CA PHE A 98 -5.88 -6.79 13.38
C PHE A 98 -5.02 -7.87 14.06
N GLY A 99 -4.10 -7.48 14.94
CA GLY A 99 -3.16 -8.39 15.60
C GLY A 99 -2.09 -8.95 14.66
N SER A 100 -1.30 -9.88 15.17
CA SER A 100 -0.29 -10.59 14.38
C SER A 100 -0.94 -11.77 13.65
N PRO A 101 -0.61 -12.01 12.36
CA PRO A 101 -1.04 -13.24 11.69
C PRO A 101 -0.49 -14.45 12.46
N PRO A 102 -1.26 -15.55 12.55
CA PRO A 102 -0.81 -16.75 13.24
C PRO A 102 0.46 -17.27 12.56
N ILE A 103 1.53 -17.41 13.32
CA ILE A 103 2.75 -18.09 12.85
C ILE A 103 2.40 -19.57 12.73
N CYS A 104 2.57 -20.15 11.55
CA CYS A 104 2.39 -21.58 11.38
C CYS A 104 3.41 -22.31 12.27
N GLU A 105 2.92 -23.05 13.28
CA GLU A 105 3.76 -23.74 14.26
C GLU A 105 4.39 -25.03 13.70
N SER A 106 4.03 -25.46 12.49
CA SER A 106 4.66 -26.63 11.87
C SER A 106 6.10 -26.34 11.47
N LEU A 107 6.98 -27.33 11.68
CA LEU A 107 8.39 -27.27 11.26
C LEU A 107 8.49 -27.02 9.75
N TRP A 108 9.37 -26.07 9.39
CA TRP A 108 9.74 -25.72 8.03
C TRP A 108 10.58 -26.82 7.37
#